data_AF-A0A5Q4SPF4-F1
#
_entry.id   AF-A0A5Q4SPF4-F1
#
_cell.length_a   1.000
_cell.length_b   1.000
_cell.length_c   1.000
_cell.angle_alpha   90.00
_cell.angle_beta   90.00
_cell.angle_gamma   90.00
#
_symmetry.space_group_name_H-M   'P 1'
#
loop_
_entity.id
_entity.type
_entity.pdbx_description
1 polymer ?
#
loop_
_entity_poly.entity_id
_entity_poly.type
_entity_poly.pdbx_seq_one_letter_code
_entity_poly.pdbx_strand_id
1 'polypeptide(L)'
;MSALFDKFLIPTAVGLVVALLAAASGWLYRRRRTTPTPPRVLRRFSLLGTADAYGTPLYYETTRAPGSVVTRRVGSLPRRFELTDAPLGDGTYAAEPLDHL
;
A
#
# COMPACT_ATOMS: atom_id res chain seq x y z
N MET A 1 40.00 -24.23 -30.87
CA MET A 1 38.56 -23.93 -31.12
C MET A 1 37.79 -23.53 -29.85
N SER A 2 38.44 -23.33 -28.69
CA SER A 2 37.78 -23.12 -27.39
C SER A 2 37.60 -21.64 -27.01
N ALA A 3 38.52 -20.75 -27.41
CA ALA A 3 38.50 -19.33 -27.02
C ALA A 3 37.36 -18.50 -27.64
N LEU A 4 36.80 -18.94 -28.76
CA LEU A 4 35.66 -18.29 -29.42
C LEU A 4 34.34 -18.61 -28.71
N PHE A 5 34.20 -19.83 -28.18
CA PHE A 5 33.00 -20.23 -27.46
C PHE A 5 32.86 -19.47 -26.14
N ASP A 6 33.92 -19.34 -25.33
CA ASP A 6 33.88 -18.56 -24.07
C ASP A 6 33.49 -17.09 -24.28
N LYS A 7 33.96 -16.48 -25.38
CA LYS A 7 33.68 -15.07 -25.71
C LYS A 7 32.20 -14.81 -25.97
N PHE A 8 31.44 -15.80 -26.44
CA PHE A 8 29.99 -15.67 -26.66
C PHE A 8 29.18 -16.30 -25.53
N LEU A 9 29.65 -17.39 -24.91
CA LEU A 9 28.96 -18.09 -23.82
C LEU A 9 28.77 -17.19 -22.60
N ILE A 10 29.84 -16.50 -22.18
CA ILE A 10 29.82 -15.64 -21.00
C ILE A 10 28.79 -14.51 -21.14
N PRO A 11 28.79 -13.69 -22.22
CA PRO A 11 27.79 -12.63 -22.36
C PRO A 11 26.37 -13.18 -22.55
N THR A 12 26.18 -14.32 -23.23
CA THR A 12 24.84 -14.94 -23.31
C THR A 12 24.33 -15.45 -21.97
N ALA A 13 25.21 -16.06 -21.16
CA ALA A 13 24.85 -16.54 -19.83
C ALA A 13 24.51 -15.37 -18.90
N VAL A 14 25.29 -14.29 -18.94
CA VAL A 14 25.00 -13.06 -18.19
C VAL A 14 23.68 -12.44 -18.65
N GLY A 15 23.44 -12.35 -19.96
CA GLY A 15 22.18 -11.85 -20.51
C GLY A 15 20.97 -12.66 -20.07
N LEU A 16 21.09 -13.99 -20.06
CA LEU A 16 20.05 -14.89 -19.56
C LEU A 16 19.76 -14.69 -18.07
N VAL A 17 20.80 -14.56 -17.24
CA VAL A 17 20.63 -14.32 -15.80
C VAL A 17 19.92 -12.99 -15.55
N VAL A 18 20.31 -11.92 -16.25
CA VAL A 18 19.66 -10.61 -16.14
C VAL A 18 18.19 -10.68 -16.59
N ALA A 19 17.91 -11.36 -17.70
CA ALA A 19 16.55 -11.54 -18.19
C ALA A 19 15.67 -12.32 -17.21
N LEU A 20 16.20 -13.39 -16.61
CA LEU A 20 15.50 -14.17 -15.58
C LEU A 20 15.23 -13.36 -14.33
N LEU A 21 16.20 -12.56 -13.86
CA LEU A 21 16.01 -11.67 -12.71
C LEU A 21 14.95 -10.60 -12.98
N ALA A 22 14.97 -9.99 -14.17
CA ALA A 22 13.96 -9.01 -14.60
C ALA A 22 12.56 -9.62 -14.70
N ALA A 23 12.45 -10.84 -15.26
CA ALA A 23 11.20 -11.57 -15.35
C ALA A 23 10.66 -11.95 -13.96
N ALA A 24 11.52 -12.45 -13.07
CA ALA A 24 11.15 -12.83 -11.71
C ALA A 24 10.70 -11.63 -10.89
N SER A 25 11.42 -10.51 -10.98
CA SER A 25 11.05 -9.28 -10.28
C SER A 25 9.78 -8.64 -10.85
N GLY A 26 9.60 -8.64 -12.17
CA GLY A 26 8.35 -8.21 -12.81
C GLY A 26 7.16 -9.09 -12.44
N TRP A 27 7.35 -10.40 -12.38
CA TRP A 27 6.33 -11.37 -11.94
C TRP A 27 5.97 -11.16 -10.47
N LEU A 28 6.95 -10.99 -9.59
CA LEU A 28 6.71 -10.73 -8.17
C LEU A 28 5.97 -9.40 -7.96
N TYR A 29 6.34 -8.36 -8.72
CA TYR A 29 5.67 -7.07 -8.67
C TYR A 29 4.21 -7.17 -9.13
N ARG A 30 3.94 -7.92 -10.20
CA ARG A 30 2.57 -8.20 -10.65
C ARG A 30 1.79 -9.02 -9.63
N ARG A 31 2.41 -10.06 -9.05
CA ARG A 31 1.78 -10.94 -8.06
C ARG A 31 1.33 -10.19 -6.81
N ARG A 32 2.11 -9.19 -6.36
CA ARG A 32 1.71 -8.31 -5.25
C ARG A 32 0.52 -7.40 -5.59
N ARG A 33 0.29 -7.10 -6.87
CA ARG A 33 -0.85 -6.30 -7.35
C ARG A 33 -2.08 -7.14 -7.70
N THR A 34 -1.94 -8.47 -7.80
CA THR A 34 -3.07 -9.39 -8.02
C THR A 34 -3.69 -9.90 -6.73
N THR A 35 -3.32 -9.37 -5.55
CA THR A 35 -4.12 -9.56 -4.35
C THR A 35 -5.53 -9.06 -4.67
N PRO A 36 -6.58 -9.90 -4.51
CA PRO A 36 -7.94 -9.48 -4.81
C PRO A 36 -8.21 -8.20 -4.02
N THR A 37 -8.45 -7.10 -4.73
CA THR A 37 -8.92 -5.88 -4.07
C THR A 37 -10.28 -6.27 -3.49
N PRO A 38 -10.48 -6.25 -2.16
CA PRO A 38 -11.79 -6.54 -1.60
C PRO A 38 -12.81 -5.57 -2.22
N PRO A 39 -14.09 -5.96 -2.32
CA PRO A 39 -15.11 -5.14 -2.96
C PRO A 39 -15.06 -3.72 -2.40
N ARG A 40 -15.01 -2.73 -3.31
CA ARG A 40 -14.95 -1.30 -2.98
C ARG A 40 -16.30 -0.84 -2.41
N VAL A 41 -16.55 -1.19 -1.16
CA VAL A 41 -17.72 -0.75 -0.41
C VAL A 41 -17.41 0.61 0.20
N LEU A 42 -18.31 1.57 0.05
CA LEU A 42 -18.19 2.86 0.73
C LEU A 42 -18.29 2.61 2.24
N ARG A 43 -17.20 2.90 2.96
CA ARG A 43 -17.11 2.74 4.41
C ARG A 43 -16.77 4.09 5.04
N ARG A 44 -17.38 4.34 6.19
CA ARG A 44 -17.08 5.50 7.03
C ARG A 44 -16.07 5.09 8.08
N PHE A 45 -14.98 5.84 8.18
CA PHE A 45 -13.91 5.62 9.13
C PHE A 45 -13.83 6.77 10.13
N SER A 46 -13.62 6.45 11.40
CA SER A 46 -13.35 7.40 12.47
C SER A 46 -11.84 7.59 12.61
N LEU A 47 -11.36 8.81 12.39
CA LEU A 47 -9.95 9.17 12.47
C LEU A 47 -9.53 9.27 13.95
N LEU A 48 -8.94 8.19 14.46
CA LEU A 48 -8.61 8.07 15.88
C LEU A 48 -7.58 9.12 16.31
N GLY A 49 -7.72 9.61 17.54
CA GLY A 49 -6.84 10.65 18.08
C GLY A 49 -6.98 12.01 17.38
N THR A 50 -8.03 12.19 16.57
CA THR A 50 -8.34 13.49 15.97
C THR A 50 -9.76 13.91 16.24
N ALA A 51 -9.89 15.17 16.62
CA ALA A 51 -11.16 15.82 16.83
C ALA A 51 -11.13 17.20 16.18
N ASP A 52 -12.31 17.71 15.84
CA ASP A 52 -12.45 19.09 15.42
C ASP A 52 -12.23 20.07 16.60
N ALA A 53 -12.35 21.37 16.32
CA ALA A 53 -12.19 22.42 17.34
C ALA A 53 -13.22 22.33 18.49
N TYR A 54 -14.28 21.55 18.32
CA TYR A 54 -15.36 21.35 19.28
C TYR A 54 -15.26 19.99 20.00
N GLY A 55 -14.22 19.20 19.74
CA GLY A 55 -14.03 17.88 20.33
C GLY A 55 -14.80 16.76 19.62
N THR A 56 -15.43 17.04 18.47
CA THR A 56 -16.14 16.03 17.67
C THR A 56 -15.14 15.15 16.92
N PRO A 57 -15.28 13.81 16.96
CA PRO A 57 -14.47 12.91 16.15
C PRO A 57 -14.57 13.24 14.66
N LEU A 58 -13.43 13.22 13.97
CA LEU A 58 -13.40 13.44 12.52
C LEU A 58 -13.69 12.13 11.79
N TYR A 59 -14.64 12.17 10.86
CA TYR A 59 -14.98 11.03 10.01
C TYR A 59 -14.42 11.19 8.59
N TYR A 60 -14.06 10.07 7.98
CA TYR A 60 -13.59 10.00 6.61
C TYR A 60 -14.28 8.87 5.86
N GLU A 61 -14.97 9.20 4.78
CA GLU A 61 -15.65 8.21 3.94
C GLU A 61 -14.79 7.87 2.73
N THR A 62 -14.60 6.57 2.51
CA THR A 62 -13.81 6.11 1.37
C THR A 62 -14.21 4.71 0.97
N THR A 63 -13.93 4.39 -0.29
CA THR A 63 -14.09 3.05 -0.87
C THR A 63 -12.77 2.27 -0.86
N ARG A 64 -11.72 2.83 -0.25
CA ARG A 64 -10.43 2.17 -0.09
C ARG A 64 -10.55 0.98 0.86
N ALA A 65 -9.83 -0.07 0.52
CA ALA A 65 -9.76 -1.26 1.35
C ALA A 65 -9.09 -0.96 2.71
N PRO A 66 -9.44 -1.70 3.77
CA PRO A 66 -8.64 -1.75 4.98
C PRO A 66 -7.16 -2.11 4.67
N GLY A 67 -6.24 -1.63 5.51
CA GLY A 67 -4.79 -1.65 5.28
C GLY A 67 -4.29 -0.56 4.32
N SER A 68 -5.18 0.29 3.80
CA SER A 68 -4.78 1.42 2.96
C SER A 68 -4.40 2.62 3.81
N VAL A 69 -3.32 3.31 3.42
CA VAL A 69 -2.95 4.59 4.02
C VAL A 69 -3.60 5.74 3.24
N VAL A 70 -4.19 6.68 3.99
CA VAL A 70 -4.78 7.92 3.47
C VAL A 70 -4.16 9.12 4.15
N THR A 71 -4.05 10.22 3.42
CA THR A 71 -3.57 11.50 3.97
C THR A 71 -4.76 12.43 4.10
N ARG A 72 -5.04 12.92 5.32
CA ARG A 72 -6.05 13.94 5.57
C ARG A 72 -5.44 15.16 6.24
N ARG A 73 -5.98 16.33 5.91
CA ARG A 73 -5.73 17.53 6.71
C ARG A 73 -6.56 17.48 7.99
N VAL A 74 -5.87 17.58 9.12
CA VAL A 74 -6.43 17.68 10.47
C VAL A 74 -5.93 19.02 11.01
N GLY A 75 -6.84 19.97 11.18
CA GLY A 75 -6.47 21.38 11.32
C GLY A 75 -5.69 21.88 10.09
N SER A 76 -4.52 22.49 10.31
CA SER A 76 -3.65 23.00 9.25
C SER A 76 -2.65 21.97 8.71
N LEU A 77 -2.45 20.84 9.39
CA LEU A 77 -1.40 19.87 9.07
C LEU A 77 -1.96 18.66 8.32
N PRO A 78 -1.28 18.20 7.26
CA PRO A 78 -1.55 16.88 6.69
C PRO A 78 -1.05 15.80 7.65
N ARG A 79 -1.91 14.84 7.97
CA ARG A 79 -1.60 13.66 8.78
C ARG A 79 -2.02 12.39 8.06
N ARG A 80 -1.26 11.32 8.25
CA ARG A 80 -1.52 10.02 7.63
C ARG A 80 -2.28 9.10 8.57
N PHE A 81 -3.21 8.36 8.01
CA PHE A 81 -4.04 7.39 8.72
C PHE A 81 -4.05 6.07 7.97
N GLU A 82 -3.91 4.99 8.71
CA GLU A 82 -4.16 3.64 8.24
C GLU A 82 -5.64 3.30 8.45
N LEU A 83 -6.33 2.95 7.38
CA LEU A 83 -7.71 2.48 7.46
C LEU A 83 -7.70 1.04 7.98
N THR A 84 -8.35 0.75 9.10
CA THR A 84 -8.38 -0.61 9.65
C THR A 84 -9.79 -1.20 9.51
N ASP A 85 -9.90 -2.53 9.58
CA ASP A 85 -11.20 -3.21 9.54
C ASP A 85 -11.79 -3.38 10.96
N ALA A 86 -11.29 -2.61 11.94
CA ALA A 86 -11.76 -2.67 13.31
C ALA A 86 -13.04 -1.82 13.46
N PRO A 87 -14.22 -2.44 13.70
CA PRO A 87 -15.45 -1.69 13.87
C PRO A 87 -15.46 -0.95 15.20
N LEU A 88 -15.96 0.28 15.20
CA LEU A 88 -16.31 1.05 16.39
C LEU A 88 -17.79 0.83 16.73
N GLY A 89 -18.15 1.10 17.99
CA GLY A 89 -19.52 0.97 18.49
C GLY A 89 -20.55 1.90 17.83
N ASP A 90 -20.10 2.88 17.04
CA ASP A 90 -20.93 3.82 16.28
C ASP A 90 -21.22 3.36 14.83
N GLY A 91 -20.77 2.15 14.47
CA GLY A 91 -20.92 1.60 13.11
C GLY A 91 -19.91 2.13 12.10
N THR A 92 -18.91 2.89 12.54
CA THR A 92 -17.77 3.28 11.72
C THR A 92 -16.60 2.31 11.90
N TYR A 93 -15.58 2.42 11.08
CA TYR A 93 -14.34 1.65 11.20
C TYR A 93 -13.21 2.53 11.74
N ALA A 94 -12.27 1.97 12.46
CA ALA A 94 -11.14 2.73 12.97
C ALA A 94 -10.21 3.14 11.82
N ALA A 95 -9.68 4.36 11.92
CA ALA A 95 -8.54 4.79 11.14
C ALA A 95 -7.45 5.28 12.09
N GLU A 96 -6.37 4.51 12.18
CA GLU A 96 -5.29 4.73 13.12
C GLU A 96 -4.29 5.76 12.58
N PRO A 97 -3.87 6.77 13.37
CA PRO A 97 -2.84 7.70 12.95
C PRO A 97 -1.49 7.01 12.84
N LEU A 98 -0.82 7.16 11.71
CA LEU A 98 0.54 6.63 11.49
C LEU A 98 1.62 7.56 12.07
N ASP A 99 1.31 8.86 12.14
CA ASP A 99 2.22 9.87 12.62
C ASP A 99 1.99 10.09 14.13
N HIS A 100 2.58 9.23 14.96
CA HIS A 100 2.75 9.44 16.40
C HIS A 100 3.96 10.36 16.62
N LEU A 101 3.75 11.66 16.53
CA LEU A 101 4.69 12.68 17.00
C LEU A 101 4.03 13.50 18.11
#